data_AF-A0AA85ETK1-F1
#
_entry.id   AF-A0AA85ETK1-F1
#
_cell.length_a   1.000
_cell.length_b   1.000
_cell.length_c   1.000
_cell.angle_alpha   90.00
_cell.angle_beta   90.00
_cell.angle_gamma   90.00
#
_symmetry.space_group_name_H-M   'P 1'
#
loop_
_entity.id
_entity.type
_entity.pdbx_description
1 polymer ?
#
loop_
_entity_poly.entity_id
_entity_poly.type
_entity_poly.pdbx_seq_one_letter_code
_entity_poly.pdbx_strand_id
1 'polypeptide(L)'
;MKKLSFSAEVWTKIFIVVNSLFIVSSIIMNFFFPNHFSQKVFSFIMFALGISALDTLLKYSTIIQVAPPAIFGTVIFTGLVGIIASSVGFLGLWKKMKMIAFVHMIGLGIATFVNICIAIAAVATQDQYASDVQQSLLSSISNYNQTSYSAEFDSLQTSFYCCGATSYKDYVQYSMKIPPSCRVRELTYATGCIEEIAGFAQQYSNILIGLCFLTAILQGVYLGISIWMIRKSDDGIAFSA
;
A
#
# COMPACT_ATOMS: atom_id res chain seq x y z
N MET A 1 45.32 6.50 -1.84
CA MET A 1 43.85 6.60 -1.80
C MET A 1 43.45 7.98 -1.29
N LYS A 2 43.25 8.96 -2.18
CA LYS A 2 42.77 10.30 -1.80
C LYS A 2 41.28 10.19 -1.49
N LYS A 3 40.87 10.49 -0.26
CA LYS A 3 39.45 10.63 0.11
C LYS A 3 38.87 11.76 -0.74
N LEU A 4 37.91 11.43 -1.62
CA LEU A 4 37.00 12.38 -2.25
C LEU A 4 36.21 13.09 -1.15
N SER A 5 36.79 14.17 -0.63
CA SER A 5 36.18 15.04 0.36
C SER A 5 35.32 16.06 -0.38
N PHE A 6 34.11 15.65 -0.77
CA PHE A 6 33.08 16.60 -1.19
C PHE A 6 32.84 17.63 -0.08
N SER A 7 32.95 18.93 -0.35
CA SER A 7 32.73 19.96 0.67
C SER A 7 31.29 19.87 1.22
N ALA A 8 31.12 20.06 2.54
CA ALA A 8 29.79 20.08 3.18
C ALA A 8 28.86 21.16 2.58
N GLU A 9 29.45 22.21 2.00
CA GLU A 9 28.72 23.28 1.32
C GLU A 9 28.06 22.80 0.02
N VAL A 10 28.75 21.96 -0.76
CA VAL A 10 28.23 21.40 -2.01
C VAL A 10 27.07 20.45 -1.72
N TRP A 11 27.18 19.61 -0.70
CA TRP A 11 26.08 18.75 -0.25
C TRP A 11 24.85 19.55 0.22
N THR A 12 25.06 20.69 0.89
CA THR A 12 23.96 21.56 1.34
C THR A 12 23.26 22.19 0.13
N LYS A 13 24.02 22.65 -0.87
CA LYS A 13 23.47 23.18 -2.13
C LYS A 13 22.75 22.10 -2.94
N ILE A 14 23.30 20.88 -3.01
CA ILE A 14 22.65 19.71 -3.63
C ILE A 14 21.30 19.43 -2.95
N PHE A 15 21.29 19.31 -1.63
CA PHE A 15 20.07 18.99 -0.89
C PHE A 15 18.97 20.06 -1.06
N ILE A 16 19.36 21.35 -1.05
CA ILE A 16 18.43 22.47 -1.27
C ILE A 16 17.92 22.47 -2.72
N VAL A 17 18.80 22.27 -3.71
CA VAL A 17 18.44 22.32 -5.14
C VAL A 17 17.54 21.14 -5.53
N VAL A 18 17.80 19.90 -5.08
CA VAL A 18 16.91 18.74 -5.34
C VAL A 18 15.54 18.92 -4.69
N ASN A 19 15.50 19.37 -3.43
CA ASN A 19 14.23 19.63 -2.77
C ASN A 19 13.48 20.82 -3.37
N SER A 20 14.18 21.78 -3.97
CA SER A 20 13.58 22.95 -4.62
C SER A 20 13.17 22.73 -6.09
N LEU A 21 13.84 21.86 -6.85
CA LEU A 21 13.43 21.53 -8.22
C LEU A 21 12.17 20.66 -8.25
N PHE A 22 11.94 19.85 -7.21
CA PHE A 22 10.68 19.12 -7.02
C PHE A 22 9.49 20.05 -6.66
N ILE A 23 9.77 21.31 -6.26
CA ILE A 23 8.74 22.36 -6.07
C ILE A 23 8.13 22.76 -7.41
N VAL A 24 8.88 22.67 -8.52
CA VAL A 24 8.45 23.22 -9.81
C VAL A 24 7.40 22.34 -10.52
N SER A 25 7.37 21.02 -10.28
CA SER A 25 6.27 20.17 -10.81
C SER A 25 5.03 20.14 -9.92
N SER A 26 5.06 20.76 -8.74
CA SER A 26 3.97 20.75 -7.74
C SER A 26 3.34 22.13 -7.51
N ILE A 27 3.59 23.11 -8.40
CA ILE A 27 3.14 24.51 -8.29
C ILE A 27 1.61 24.68 -8.17
N ILE A 28 0.80 23.64 -8.34
CA ILE A 28 -0.67 23.70 -8.16
C ILE A 28 -1.11 23.60 -6.67
N MET A 29 -0.24 23.24 -5.71
CA MET A 29 -0.59 23.24 -4.26
C MET A 29 0.40 24.03 -3.39
N ASN A 30 0.68 25.29 -3.76
CA ASN A 30 1.45 26.20 -2.92
C ASN A 30 0.56 26.84 -1.85
N PHE A 31 0.75 26.51 -0.56
CA PHE A 31 0.87 27.59 0.43
C PHE A 31 1.55 27.26 1.77
N PHE A 32 1.54 26.05 2.36
CA PHE A 32 2.02 25.90 3.76
C PHE A 32 2.79 24.58 4.06
N PHE A 33 4.12 24.65 4.16
CA PHE A 33 5.08 23.69 4.79
C PHE A 33 5.53 22.40 4.02
N PRO A 34 6.80 21.94 4.23
CA PRO A 34 7.76 21.58 3.18
C PRO A 34 7.67 20.13 2.70
N ASN A 35 8.22 19.82 1.53
CA ASN A 35 8.18 18.54 0.78
C ASN A 35 8.39 17.21 1.55
N HIS A 36 8.92 17.21 2.77
CA HIS A 36 8.96 16.01 3.63
C HIS A 36 7.64 15.73 4.37
N PHE A 37 6.77 16.73 4.52
CA PHE A 37 5.45 16.58 5.13
C PHE A 37 4.51 15.80 4.20
N SER A 38 4.50 16.13 2.90
CA SER A 38 3.69 15.41 1.91
C SER A 38 4.08 13.94 1.82
N GLN A 39 5.37 13.60 1.77
CA GLN A 39 5.83 12.21 1.76
C GLN A 39 5.43 11.43 3.02
N LYS A 40 5.49 12.06 4.21
CA LYS A 40 5.00 11.47 5.46
C LYS A 40 3.51 11.18 5.39
N VAL A 41 2.72 12.12 4.87
CA VAL A 41 1.27 11.96 4.71
C VAL A 41 0.97 10.79 3.78
N PHE A 42 1.64 10.68 2.63
CA PHE A 42 1.47 9.53 1.73
C PHE A 42 1.81 8.20 2.39
N SER A 43 2.94 8.11 3.11
CA SER A 43 3.31 6.87 3.82
C SER A 43 2.33 6.52 4.95
N PHE A 44 1.79 7.51 5.64
CA PHE A 44 0.76 7.30 6.67
C PHE A 44 -0.56 6.84 6.06
N ILE A 45 -1.00 7.43 4.95
CA ILE A 45 -2.20 6.99 4.22
C ILE A 45 -2.03 5.54 3.76
N MET A 46 -0.86 5.20 3.20
CA MET A 46 -0.57 3.83 2.77
C MET A 46 -0.62 2.83 3.93
N PHE A 47 -0.01 3.19 5.05
CA PHE A 47 -0.04 2.39 6.26
C PHE A 47 -1.47 2.19 6.78
N ALA A 48 -2.26 3.26 6.88
CA ALA A 48 -3.63 3.20 7.38
C ALA A 48 -4.55 2.39 6.45
N LEU A 49 -4.48 2.60 5.13
CA LEU A 49 -5.25 1.85 4.15
C LEU A 49 -4.87 0.37 4.17
N GLY A 50 -3.57 0.05 4.19
CA GLY A 50 -3.07 -1.32 4.29
C GLY A 50 -3.60 -2.03 5.54
N ILE A 51 -3.53 -1.39 6.72
CA ILE A 51 -4.07 -1.95 7.96
C ILE A 51 -5.57 -2.16 7.85
N SER A 52 -6.33 -1.15 7.40
CA SER A 52 -7.79 -1.24 7.34
C SER A 52 -8.26 -2.38 6.43
N ALA A 53 -7.60 -2.58 5.28
CA ALA A 53 -7.91 -3.65 4.35
C ALA A 53 -7.54 -5.02 4.93
N LEU A 54 -6.34 -5.14 5.53
CA LEU A 54 -5.88 -6.38 6.13
C LEU A 54 -6.75 -6.81 7.32
N ASP A 55 -7.06 -5.87 8.23
CA ASP A 55 -7.93 -6.13 9.40
C ASP A 55 -9.32 -6.60 8.97
N THR A 56 -9.89 -5.99 7.93
CA THR A 56 -11.20 -6.38 7.39
C THR A 56 -11.17 -7.81 6.86
N LEU A 57 -10.14 -8.20 6.10
CA LEU A 57 -10.07 -9.56 5.54
C LEU A 57 -9.77 -10.62 6.60
N LEU A 58 -8.95 -10.31 7.61
CA LEU A 58 -8.60 -11.26 8.67
C LEU A 58 -9.80 -11.65 9.55
N LYS A 59 -10.81 -10.78 9.66
CA LYS A 59 -12.07 -11.07 10.39
C LYS A 59 -12.87 -12.24 9.81
N TYR A 60 -12.65 -12.56 8.54
CA TYR A 60 -13.39 -13.61 7.82
C TYR A 60 -12.50 -14.81 7.47
N SER A 61 -11.38 -14.98 8.17
CA SER A 61 -10.37 -16.00 7.86
C SER A 61 -10.84 -17.44 8.12
N THR A 62 -11.89 -17.65 8.93
CA THR A 62 -12.44 -19.00 9.13
C THR A 62 -13.24 -19.46 7.91
N ILE A 63 -13.98 -18.54 7.29
CA ILE A 63 -14.81 -18.83 6.10
C ILE A 63 -14.06 -18.63 4.78
N ILE A 64 -13.10 -17.70 4.73
CA ILE A 64 -12.20 -17.46 3.60
C ILE A 64 -10.84 -18.04 3.98
N GLN A 65 -10.62 -19.30 3.63
CA GLN A 65 -9.38 -20.06 3.90
C GLN A 65 -8.27 -19.71 2.89
N VAL A 66 -8.22 -18.44 2.48
CA VAL A 66 -7.29 -17.91 1.48
C VAL A 66 -6.48 -16.82 2.15
N ALA A 67 -5.16 -16.86 1.96
CA ALA A 67 -4.30 -15.80 2.46
C ALA A 67 -4.68 -14.45 1.82
N PRO A 68 -4.77 -13.36 2.59
CA PRO A 68 -4.97 -12.03 2.03
C PRO A 68 -3.90 -11.69 0.99
N PRO A 69 -4.23 -10.86 -0.02
CA PRO A 69 -3.27 -10.38 -1.01
C PRO A 69 -1.99 -9.83 -0.37
N ALA A 70 -0.84 -10.27 -0.87
CA ALA A 70 0.47 -9.90 -0.33
C ALA A 70 0.74 -8.38 -0.33
N ILE A 71 0.03 -7.64 -1.17
CA ILE A 71 0.10 -6.17 -1.23
C ILE A 71 -0.26 -5.51 0.10
N PHE A 72 -1.21 -6.06 0.87
CA PHE A 72 -1.62 -5.45 2.13
C PHE A 72 -0.49 -5.46 3.17
N GLY A 73 0.14 -6.61 3.39
CA GLY A 73 1.24 -6.72 4.36
C GLY A 73 2.49 -5.93 3.94
N THR A 74 2.82 -5.96 2.66
CA THR A 74 4.00 -5.25 2.14
C THR A 74 3.83 -3.74 2.14
N VAL A 75 2.64 -3.21 1.83
CA VAL A 75 2.37 -1.76 1.91
C VAL A 75 2.38 -1.26 3.35
N ILE A 76 1.94 -2.06 4.31
CA ILE A 76 2.09 -1.73 5.75
C ILE A 76 3.58 -1.61 6.09
N PHE A 77 4.40 -2.57 5.66
CA PHE A 77 5.84 -2.55 5.89
C PHE A 77 6.53 -1.35 5.22
N THR A 78 6.27 -1.11 3.93
CA THR A 78 6.88 0.01 3.21
C THR A 78 6.36 1.36 3.69
N GLY A 79 5.12 1.45 4.16
CA GLY A 79 4.55 2.61 4.84
C GLY A 79 5.30 2.96 6.12
N LEU A 80 5.57 1.97 6.99
CA LEU A 80 6.39 2.17 8.20
C LEU A 80 7.81 2.63 7.87
N VAL A 81 8.46 1.96 6.92
CA VAL A 81 9.80 2.35 6.46
C VAL A 81 9.78 3.77 5.90
N GLY A 82 8.74 4.16 5.17
CA GLY A 82 8.56 5.50 4.63
C GLY A 82 8.43 6.58 5.73
N ILE A 83 7.69 6.30 6.80
CA ILE A 83 7.56 7.19 7.97
C ILE A 83 8.91 7.38 8.66
N ILE A 84 9.67 6.30 8.86
CA ILE A 84 11.01 6.34 9.45
C ILE A 84 11.97 7.12 8.53
N ALA A 85 12.02 6.77 7.24
CA ALA A 85 12.89 7.41 6.25
C ALA A 85 12.61 8.92 6.16
N SER A 86 11.35 9.33 6.22
CA SER A 86 10.97 10.74 6.19
C SER A 86 11.35 11.47 7.48
N SER A 87 11.35 10.79 8.63
CA SER A 87 11.81 11.35 9.90
C SER A 87 13.33 11.53 9.92
N VAL A 88 14.06 10.56 9.38
CA VAL A 88 15.52 10.64 9.16
C VAL A 88 15.87 11.77 8.18
N GLY A 89 15.09 11.95 7.11
CA GLY A 89 15.26 13.05 6.16
C GLY A 89 15.13 14.42 6.82
N PHE A 90 14.15 14.58 7.73
CA PHE A 90 13.99 15.81 8.51
C PHE A 90 15.17 16.07 9.46
N LEU A 91 15.72 15.03 10.10
CA LEU A 91 16.93 15.17 10.93
C LEU A 91 18.18 15.47 10.10
N GLY A 92 18.26 14.98 8.86
CA GLY A 92 19.34 15.28 7.92
C GLY A 92 19.40 16.74 7.48
N LEU A 93 18.26 17.45 7.53
CA LEU A 93 18.21 18.91 7.33
C LEU A 93 18.85 19.69 8.49
N TRP A 94 18.64 19.24 9.73
CA TRP A 94 19.17 19.90 10.91
C TRP A 94 20.62 19.54 11.22
N LYS A 95 21.01 18.29 11.03
CA LYS A 95 22.41 17.84 11.16
C LYS A 95 23.02 17.68 9.78
N LYS A 96 24.01 18.51 9.44
CA LYS A 96 24.81 18.46 8.19
C LYS A 96 25.71 17.20 8.08
N MET A 97 25.20 16.03 8.46
CA MET A 97 25.94 14.76 8.43
C MET A 97 25.62 14.00 7.15
N LYS A 98 26.61 13.91 6.26
CA LYS A 98 26.51 13.23 4.96
C LYS A 98 26.05 11.77 5.05
N MET A 99 26.41 11.07 6.14
CA MET A 99 26.00 9.69 6.37
C MET A 99 24.48 9.53 6.46
N ILE A 100 23.77 10.51 7.03
CA ILE A 100 22.31 10.46 7.20
C ILE A 100 21.61 10.57 5.84
N ALA A 101 22.08 11.48 4.98
CA ALA A 101 21.54 11.63 3.63
C ALA A 101 21.77 10.39 2.76
N PHE A 102 22.94 9.75 2.86
CA PHE A 102 23.23 8.54 2.11
C PHE A 102 22.38 7.34 2.55
N VAL A 103 22.19 7.16 3.86
CA VAL A 103 21.29 6.12 4.40
C VAL A 103 19.84 6.36 3.96
N HIS A 104 19.38 7.60 3.96
CA HIS A 104 18.04 7.96 3.47
C HIS A 104 17.88 7.60 1.97
N MET A 105 18.86 7.92 1.14
CA MET A 105 18.87 7.59 -0.29
C MET A 105 18.80 6.09 -0.56
N ILE A 106 19.60 5.29 0.16
CA ILE A 106 19.56 3.82 0.04
C ILE A 106 18.20 3.28 0.49
N GLY A 107 17.68 3.77 1.61
CA GLY A 107 16.38 3.36 2.14
C GLY A 107 15.24 3.62 1.14
N LEU A 108 15.24 4.80 0.52
CA LEU A 108 14.27 5.13 -0.53
C LEU A 108 14.43 4.23 -1.75
N GLY A 109 15.65 3.94 -2.19
CA GLY A 109 15.90 3.04 -3.32
C GLY A 109 15.34 1.63 -3.09
N ILE A 110 15.57 1.06 -1.89
CA ILE A 110 15.01 -0.25 -1.51
C ILE A 110 13.48 -0.19 -1.47
N ALA A 111 12.90 0.85 -0.88
CA ALA A 111 11.45 1.01 -0.80
C ALA A 111 10.81 1.13 -2.20
N THR A 112 11.41 1.91 -3.11
CA THR A 112 10.96 2.03 -4.51
C THR A 112 10.98 0.68 -5.21
N PHE A 113 12.07 -0.08 -5.05
CA PHE A 113 12.18 -1.40 -5.66
C PHE A 113 11.10 -2.36 -5.17
N VAL A 114 10.89 -2.44 -3.85
CA VAL A 114 9.84 -3.27 -3.26
C VAL A 114 8.45 -2.86 -3.74
N ASN A 115 8.16 -1.56 -3.79
CA ASN A 115 6.87 -1.04 -4.25
C ASN A 115 6.57 -1.40 -5.71
N ILE A 116 7.56 -1.37 -6.59
CA ILE A 116 7.39 -1.78 -8.00
C ILE A 116 7.14 -3.29 -8.08
N CYS A 117 7.97 -4.09 -7.41
CA CYS A 117 7.84 -5.55 -7.42
C CYS A 117 6.47 -5.99 -6.90
N ILE A 118 5.99 -5.41 -5.79
CA ILE A 118 4.69 -5.77 -5.24
C ILE A 118 3.54 -5.27 -6.10
N ALA A 119 3.62 -4.07 -6.68
CA ALA A 119 2.57 -3.57 -7.56
C ALA A 119 2.37 -4.49 -8.76
N ILE A 120 3.47 -4.96 -9.36
CA ILE A 120 3.43 -5.93 -10.47
C ILE A 120 2.86 -7.28 -10.00
N ALA A 121 3.35 -7.80 -8.87
CA ALA A 121 2.87 -9.07 -8.32
C ALA A 121 1.37 -9.02 -7.99
N ALA A 122 0.88 -7.91 -7.42
CA ALA A 122 -0.51 -7.73 -7.05
C ALA A 122 -1.42 -7.76 -8.28
N VAL A 123 -1.03 -7.09 -9.38
CA VAL A 123 -1.75 -7.17 -10.66
C VAL A 123 -1.77 -8.61 -11.18
N ALA A 124 -0.65 -9.32 -11.11
CA ALA A 124 -0.55 -10.69 -11.63
C ALA A 124 -1.36 -11.71 -10.82
N THR A 125 -1.53 -11.51 -9.51
CA THR A 125 -2.26 -12.44 -8.62
C THR A 125 -3.72 -12.07 -8.38
N GLN A 126 -4.20 -10.95 -8.95
CA GLN A 126 -5.53 -10.42 -8.64
C GLN A 126 -6.66 -11.37 -9.03
N ASP A 127 -6.61 -11.91 -10.25
CA ASP A 127 -7.65 -12.82 -10.75
C ASP A 127 -7.62 -14.16 -10.01
N GLN A 128 -6.40 -14.63 -9.67
CA GLN A 128 -6.22 -15.84 -8.86
C GLN A 128 -6.89 -15.68 -7.50
N TYR A 129 -6.66 -14.56 -6.82
CA TYR A 129 -7.28 -14.30 -5.51
C TYR A 129 -8.81 -14.33 -5.58
N ALA A 130 -9.41 -13.73 -6.61
CA ALA A 130 -10.86 -13.78 -6.80
C ALA A 130 -11.38 -15.21 -6.97
N SER A 131 -10.66 -16.03 -7.75
CA SER A 131 -11.00 -17.45 -7.94
C SER A 131 -10.85 -18.29 -6.66
N ASP A 132 -9.82 -18.02 -5.86
CA ASP A 132 -9.57 -18.72 -4.59
C ASP A 132 -10.66 -18.36 -3.57
N VAL A 133 -11.03 -17.08 -3.48
CA VAL A 133 -12.14 -16.62 -2.61
C VAL A 133 -13.46 -17.26 -3.04
N GLN A 134 -13.72 -17.34 -4.35
CA GLN A 134 -14.90 -18.02 -4.87
C GLN A 134 -14.94 -19.48 -4.43
N GLN A 135 -13.85 -20.23 -4.61
CA GLN A 135 -13.79 -21.64 -4.23
C GLN A 135 -13.94 -21.82 -2.71
N SER A 136 -13.27 -21.00 -1.91
CA SER A 136 -13.34 -21.06 -0.46
C SER A 136 -14.75 -20.78 0.06
N LEU A 137 -15.41 -19.72 -0.39
CA LEU A 137 -16.76 -19.37 0.10
C LEU A 137 -17.81 -20.39 -0.33
N LEU A 138 -17.73 -20.92 -1.56
CA LEU A 138 -18.58 -22.01 -2.02
C LEU A 138 -18.41 -23.28 -1.17
N SER A 139 -17.19 -23.58 -0.73
CA SER A 139 -16.95 -24.73 0.15
C SER A 139 -17.34 -24.46 1.60
N SER A 140 -17.20 -23.23 2.08
CA SER A 140 -17.47 -22.87 3.48
C SER A 140 -18.96 -22.78 3.78
N ILE A 141 -19.80 -22.41 2.80
CA ILE A 141 -21.23 -22.24 3.05
C ILE A 141 -21.94 -23.55 3.43
N SER A 142 -21.46 -24.72 3.00
CA SER A 142 -22.02 -26.01 3.44
C SER A 142 -21.84 -26.24 4.95
N ASN A 143 -20.86 -25.58 5.57
CA ASN A 143 -20.56 -25.67 7.00
C ASN A 143 -21.23 -24.56 7.82
N TYR A 144 -22.13 -23.76 7.23
CA TYR A 144 -22.79 -22.64 7.90
C TYR A 144 -23.45 -23.04 9.23
N ASN A 145 -23.98 -24.26 9.36
CA ASN A 145 -24.64 -24.72 10.59
C ASN A 145 -23.68 -24.87 11.80
N GLN A 146 -22.36 -24.77 11.59
CA GLN A 146 -21.37 -24.70 12.66
C GLN A 146 -21.32 -23.28 13.25
N THR A 147 -21.19 -23.17 14.58
CA THR A 147 -21.25 -21.88 15.29
C THR A 147 -20.18 -20.88 14.82
N SER A 148 -18.98 -21.35 14.49
CA SER A 148 -17.89 -20.49 14.01
C SER A 148 -18.17 -19.92 12.62
N TYR A 149 -18.66 -20.76 11.70
CA TYR A 149 -18.98 -20.36 10.33
C TYR A 149 -20.20 -19.44 10.28
N SER A 150 -21.27 -19.76 11.02
CA SER A 150 -22.48 -18.92 11.06
C SER A 150 -22.19 -17.51 11.57
N ALA A 151 -21.41 -17.36 12.64
CA ALA A 151 -21.07 -16.04 13.19
C ALA A 151 -20.29 -15.17 12.19
N GLU A 152 -19.30 -15.75 11.47
CA GLU A 152 -18.54 -15.02 10.46
C GLU A 152 -19.37 -14.71 9.21
N PHE A 153 -20.17 -15.66 8.72
CA PHE A 153 -21.09 -15.41 7.60
C PHE A 153 -22.12 -14.33 7.94
N ASP A 154 -22.69 -14.35 9.15
CA ASP A 154 -23.66 -13.34 9.59
C ASP A 154 -23.02 -11.94 9.64
N SER A 155 -21.80 -11.85 10.15
CA SER A 155 -21.03 -10.60 10.17
C SER A 155 -20.69 -10.12 8.76
N LEU A 156 -20.29 -11.03 7.88
CA LEU A 156 -19.95 -10.72 6.50
C LEU A 156 -21.18 -10.18 5.75
N GLN A 157 -22.30 -10.89 5.83
CA GLN A 157 -23.54 -10.54 5.14
C GLN A 157 -24.10 -9.18 5.57
N THR A 158 -24.00 -8.88 6.85
CA THR A 158 -24.41 -7.57 7.38
C THR A 158 -23.42 -6.46 7.04
N SER A 159 -22.12 -6.75 6.93
CA SER A 159 -21.09 -5.75 6.62
C SER A 159 -21.02 -5.40 5.14
N PHE A 160 -21.23 -6.39 4.26
CA PHE A 160 -21.13 -6.26 2.80
C PHE A 160 -22.49 -6.26 2.08
N TYR A 161 -23.60 -6.33 2.82
CA TYR A 161 -24.96 -6.31 2.24
C TYR A 161 -25.17 -7.40 1.16
N CYS A 162 -24.65 -8.59 1.42
CA CYS A 162 -24.68 -9.73 0.51
C CYS A 162 -25.39 -10.93 1.15
N CYS A 163 -25.76 -11.94 0.35
CA CYS A 163 -26.37 -13.15 0.87
C CYS A 163 -25.90 -14.41 0.15
N GLY A 164 -25.55 -15.43 0.93
CA GLY A 164 -24.97 -16.68 0.44
C GLY A 164 -23.55 -16.50 -0.11
N ALA A 165 -23.02 -17.52 -0.78
CA ALA A 165 -21.73 -17.41 -1.47
C ALA A 165 -21.92 -16.71 -2.81
N THR A 166 -22.80 -17.24 -3.65
CA THR A 166 -23.21 -16.68 -4.95
C THR A 166 -24.60 -16.06 -4.89
N SER A 167 -25.49 -16.59 -4.06
CA SER A 167 -26.85 -16.10 -3.89
C SER A 167 -27.51 -16.69 -2.65
N TYR A 168 -28.63 -16.10 -2.21
CA TYR A 168 -29.47 -16.66 -1.15
C TYR A 168 -29.92 -18.11 -1.40
N LYS A 169 -29.94 -18.54 -2.67
CA LYS A 169 -30.27 -19.92 -3.08
C LYS A 169 -29.30 -20.97 -2.55
N ASP A 170 -28.07 -20.58 -2.22
CA ASP A 170 -27.06 -21.50 -1.67
C ASP A 170 -27.55 -22.14 -0.38
N TYR A 171 -28.24 -21.39 0.48
CA TYR A 171 -28.86 -21.94 1.69
C TYR A 171 -29.92 -22.99 1.38
N VAL A 172 -30.75 -22.74 0.38
CA VAL A 172 -31.82 -23.67 -0.03
C VAL A 172 -31.22 -24.97 -0.58
N GLN A 173 -30.13 -24.87 -1.35
CA GLN A 173 -29.43 -26.03 -1.90
C GLN A 173 -28.95 -27.00 -0.82
N TYR A 174 -28.51 -26.49 0.34
CA TYR A 174 -28.09 -27.30 1.48
C TYR A 174 -29.22 -27.57 2.49
N SER A 175 -30.48 -27.34 2.13
CA SER A 175 -31.64 -27.51 3.02
C SER A 175 -31.56 -26.65 4.31
N MET A 176 -30.89 -25.50 4.23
CA MET A 176 -30.77 -24.53 5.31
C MET A 176 -31.79 -23.39 5.15
N LYS A 177 -32.22 -22.83 6.28
CA LYS A 177 -33.04 -21.61 6.28
C LYS A 177 -32.14 -20.41 6.00
N ILE A 178 -32.64 -19.45 5.21
CA ILE A 178 -31.96 -18.18 4.97
C ILE A 178 -31.81 -17.45 6.31
N PRO A 179 -30.59 -17.04 6.69
CA PRO A 179 -30.36 -16.43 8.00
C PRO A 179 -30.90 -14.99 8.06
N PRO A 180 -31.20 -14.48 9.27
CA PRO A 180 -31.72 -13.14 9.44
C PRO A 180 -30.72 -12.04 9.04
N SER A 181 -29.42 -12.33 9.03
CA SER A 181 -28.32 -11.48 8.54
C SER A 181 -28.40 -11.18 7.04
N CYS A 182 -29.02 -12.07 6.26
CA CYS A 182 -29.20 -11.94 4.81
C CYS A 182 -30.34 -11.00 4.38
N ARG A 183 -31.06 -10.40 5.32
CA ARG A 183 -32.28 -9.62 5.04
C ARG A 183 -32.35 -8.30 5.78
N VAL A 184 -32.93 -7.30 5.12
CA VAL A 184 -33.34 -6.04 5.72
C VAL A 184 -34.86 -6.02 5.74
N ARG A 185 -35.45 -6.21 6.93
CA ARG A 185 -36.90 -6.40 7.10
C ARG A 185 -37.37 -7.64 6.31
N GLU A 186 -38.15 -7.45 5.26
CA GLU A 186 -38.68 -8.51 4.39
C GLU A 186 -37.88 -8.68 3.08
N LEU A 187 -36.85 -7.85 2.85
CA LEU A 187 -36.05 -7.89 1.61
C LEU A 187 -34.75 -8.65 1.84
N THR A 188 -34.50 -9.68 1.03
CA THR A 188 -33.24 -10.43 1.03
C THR A 188 -32.23 -9.78 0.07
N TYR A 189 -30.94 -9.76 0.43
CA TYR A 189 -29.91 -9.29 -0.49
C TYR A 189 -29.84 -10.17 -1.73
N ALA A 190 -29.79 -9.53 -2.91
CA ALA A 190 -29.73 -10.22 -4.19
C ALA A 190 -28.30 -10.66 -4.57
N THR A 191 -27.30 -9.91 -4.12
CA THR A 191 -25.89 -10.10 -4.46
C THR A 191 -25.23 -11.18 -3.61
N GLY A 192 -24.38 -12.01 -4.22
CA GLY A 192 -23.57 -13.01 -3.53
C GLY A 192 -22.35 -12.40 -2.85
N CYS A 193 -21.94 -12.98 -1.73
CA CYS A 193 -20.80 -12.47 -0.95
C CYS A 193 -19.44 -12.63 -1.63
N ILE A 194 -19.31 -13.55 -2.59
CA ILE A 194 -18.09 -13.67 -3.40
C ILE A 194 -17.82 -12.39 -4.20
N GLU A 195 -18.85 -11.83 -4.83
CA GLU A 195 -18.72 -10.64 -5.68
C GLU A 195 -18.32 -9.42 -4.85
N GLU A 196 -18.96 -9.21 -3.70
CA GLU A 196 -18.67 -8.08 -2.82
C GLU A 196 -17.28 -8.14 -2.20
N ILE A 197 -16.84 -9.33 -1.72
CA ILE A 197 -15.51 -9.46 -1.10
C ILE A 197 -14.39 -9.40 -2.14
N ALA A 198 -14.54 -10.10 -3.26
CA ALA A 198 -13.56 -10.04 -4.33
C ALA A 198 -13.47 -8.60 -4.87
N GLY A 199 -14.60 -7.93 -5.05
CA GLY A 199 -14.69 -6.52 -5.43
C GLY A 199 -14.01 -5.59 -4.43
N PHE A 200 -14.25 -5.77 -3.12
CA PHE A 200 -13.58 -5.01 -2.07
C PHE A 200 -12.05 -5.20 -2.12
N ALA A 201 -11.58 -6.44 -2.15
CA ALA A 201 -10.14 -6.73 -2.17
C ALA A 201 -9.48 -6.19 -3.44
N GLN A 202 -10.15 -6.29 -4.59
CA GLN A 202 -9.70 -5.77 -5.87
C GLN A 202 -9.66 -4.24 -5.88
N GLN A 203 -10.72 -3.57 -5.40
CA GLN A 203 -10.78 -2.11 -5.34
C GLN A 203 -9.67 -1.55 -4.45
N TYR A 204 -9.48 -2.11 -3.25
CA TYR A 204 -8.41 -1.69 -2.36
C TYR A 204 -7.04 -2.00 -2.96
N SER A 205 -6.83 -3.19 -3.53
CA SER A 205 -5.56 -3.53 -4.21
C SER A 205 -5.25 -2.57 -5.34
N ASN A 206 -6.23 -2.20 -6.18
CA ASN A 206 -6.05 -1.23 -7.27
C ASN A 206 -5.66 0.16 -6.77
N ILE A 207 -6.29 0.64 -5.70
CA ILE A 207 -5.93 1.92 -5.07
C ILE A 207 -4.49 1.86 -4.55
N LEU A 208 -4.12 0.76 -3.87
CA LEU A 208 -2.75 0.56 -3.37
C LEU A 208 -1.72 0.47 -4.50
N ILE A 209 -2.01 -0.27 -5.56
CA ILE A 209 -1.16 -0.38 -6.76
C ILE A 209 -0.90 1.01 -7.35
N GLY A 210 -1.95 1.80 -7.55
CA GLY A 210 -1.82 3.17 -8.07
C GLY A 210 -0.94 4.05 -7.19
N LEU A 211 -1.09 3.96 -5.87
CA LEU A 211 -0.28 4.70 -4.91
C LEU A 211 1.17 4.18 -4.86
N CYS A 212 1.41 2.88 -5.00
CA CYS A 212 2.76 2.30 -5.15
C CYS A 212 3.47 2.81 -6.41
N PHE A 213 2.78 2.86 -7.57
CA PHE A 213 3.38 3.39 -8.80
C PHE A 213 3.65 4.90 -8.69
N LEU A 214 2.70 5.67 -8.16
CA LEU A 214 2.90 7.11 -7.95
C LEU A 214 4.11 7.37 -7.04
N THR A 215 4.18 6.69 -5.91
CA THR A 215 5.31 6.84 -4.97
C THR A 215 6.63 6.38 -5.59
N ALA A 216 6.64 5.31 -6.38
CA ALA A 216 7.83 4.84 -7.07
C ALA A 216 8.34 5.83 -8.12
N ILE A 217 7.45 6.47 -8.89
CA ILE A 217 7.82 7.50 -9.87
C ILE A 217 8.42 8.71 -9.14
N LEU A 218 7.76 9.21 -8.10
CA LEU A 218 8.22 10.37 -7.34
C LEU A 218 9.61 10.10 -6.71
N GLN A 219 9.78 8.92 -6.10
CA GLN A 219 11.06 8.52 -5.51
C GLN A 219 12.14 8.28 -6.57
N GLY A 220 11.80 7.67 -7.70
CA GLY A 220 12.72 7.43 -8.81
C GLY A 220 13.28 8.73 -9.39
N VAL A 221 12.41 9.74 -9.60
CA VAL A 221 12.83 11.08 -10.03
C VAL A 221 13.75 11.71 -8.98
N TYR A 222 13.37 11.66 -7.70
CA TYR A 222 14.20 12.18 -6.61
C TYR A 222 15.60 11.52 -6.57
N LEU A 223 15.67 10.20 -6.69
CA LEU A 223 16.93 9.45 -6.74
C LEU A 223 17.76 9.83 -7.97
N GLY A 224 17.13 9.94 -9.14
CA GLY A 224 17.77 10.32 -10.39
C GLY A 224 18.43 11.70 -10.34
N ILE A 225 17.70 12.72 -9.87
CA ILE A 225 18.24 14.08 -9.73
C ILE A 225 19.38 14.08 -8.69
N SER A 226 19.20 13.37 -7.57
CA SER A 226 20.24 13.27 -6.53
C SER A 226 21.53 12.65 -7.06
N ILE A 227 21.45 11.54 -7.81
CA ILE A 227 22.61 10.90 -8.44
C ILE A 227 23.25 11.84 -9.47
N TRP A 228 22.44 12.48 -10.33
CA TRP A 228 22.94 13.41 -11.34
C TRP A 228 23.74 14.56 -10.72
N MET A 229 23.26 15.13 -9.62
CA MET A 229 23.97 16.23 -8.95
C MET A 229 25.23 15.77 -8.21
N ILE A 230 25.25 14.55 -7.66
CA ILE A 230 26.47 13.97 -7.09
C ILE A 230 27.53 13.84 -8.18
N ARG A 231 27.17 13.25 -9.34
CA ARG A 231 28.08 13.09 -10.49
C ARG A 231 28.60 14.43 -11.01
N LYS A 232 27.72 15.43 -11.18
CA LYS A 232 28.11 16.77 -11.63
C LYS A 232 29.13 17.43 -10.69
N SER A 233 29.03 17.15 -9.39
CA SER A 233 29.99 17.68 -8.43
C SER A 233 31.32 16.90 -8.44
N ASP A 234 31.34 15.62 -8.81
CA ASP A 234 32.59 14.87 -9.00
C ASP A 234 33.37 15.45 -10.20
N ASP A 235 32.66 15.71 -11.29
CA ASP A 235 33.23 16.27 -12.53
C ASP A 235 33.80 17.68 -12.32
N GLY A 236 33.14 18.52 -11.51
CA GLY A 236 33.61 19.85 -11.17
C GLY A 236 34.90 19.86 -10.34
N ILE A 237 35.12 18.83 -9.51
CA ILE A 237 36.37 18.66 -8.75
C ILE A 237 37.49 18.20 -9.68
N ALA A 238 37.22 17.29 -10.62
CA ALA A 238 38.19 16.79 -11.58
C ALA A 238 38.74 17.87 -12.52
N PHE A 239 37.95 18.90 -12.85
CA PHE A 239 38.39 20.04 -13.67
C PHE A 239 39.21 21.09 -12.90
N SER A 240 39.21 21.02 -11.56
CA SER A 240 39.89 21.98 -10.67
C SER A 240 41.21 21.47 -10.09
N ALA A 241 41.63 20.26 -10.47
CA ALA A 241 42.86 19.59 -10.04
C ALA A 241 43.83 19.44 -11.22
#